data_AF-A0A0C3QYA8-F1
#
_entry.id   AF-A0A0C3QYA8-F1
#
_cell.length_a   1.000
_cell.length_b   1.000
_cell.length_c   1.000
_cell.angle_alpha   90.00
_cell.angle_beta   90.00
_cell.angle_gamma   90.00
#
_symmetry.space_group_name_H-M   'P 1'
#
loop_
_entity.id
_entity.type
_entity.pdbx_description
1 polymer ?
#
loop_
_entity_poly.entity_id
_entity_poly.type
_entity_poly.pdbx_seq_one_letter_code
_entity_poly.pdbx_strand_id
1 'polypeptide(L)'
;MAAAWRARDKALYQRTLQQLASQYGTNPASIQLRIFHGDFLDTKSTVVFGVFLGFASFVLGYLRTLNPKLALPTIFATIFVDVICSYGPLLPTPQYTILNTFVISTAYYVAVGIFCIIFIFPQTLNHQWLGDANAILASLKEIVEAQDEILELETDQMNRNEGSLYSTLRAKGGEVIASLEALSGKTKMLKMEFSYGQLGADDLEGLETPMKLLALRTRGMMSFLSLLIQHVETRGKDKTPAPPGTPAEGLDSKPAPLHTRKIAVGDTFRLMHVRDIDSRWEDEHQLRVEELMPILESATSNLRKATLGGIKTAISALTFINTQRWKRHLIGGRRVLEQMKEEERDVGNALEILEAALKDYNDNARMALLEPYHDFLASPFEVDQHGRPPFSLRPLFVCFVFQSNLIWTAEALQTLLRILNAAQKKRTQAQLWFPKGLDRLFQSFFSEGDVSPLDEGLPPIVPFPTDKVEDDAFENKYKKDPDSLPPANIFQKIGDSIHRFHQWLAEARTIYAFKVLVVTIALWLPQVIKHSAWFTYRERGLWGLIMGQLTLAVYMSDQLSAYVLQSSNGILLRLLRDVNFV
;
A
#
# COMPACT_ATOMS: atom_id res chain seq x y z
N MET A 1 -19.14 -1.51 37.48
CA MET A 1 -19.26 -2.60 38.49
C MET A 1 -19.88 -2.15 39.82
N ALA A 2 -19.32 -1.15 40.54
CA ALA A 2 -19.86 -0.76 41.85
C ALA A 2 -21.32 -0.25 41.80
N ALA A 3 -21.67 0.53 40.77
CA ALA A 3 -23.06 0.97 40.54
C ALA A 3 -24.00 -0.21 40.23
N ALA A 4 -23.57 -1.16 39.41
CA ALA A 4 -24.34 -2.36 39.08
C ALA A 4 -24.56 -3.27 40.31
N TRP A 5 -23.55 -3.38 41.19
CA TRP A 5 -23.69 -4.11 42.46
C TRP A 5 -24.73 -3.47 43.39
N ARG A 6 -24.81 -2.13 43.43
CA ARG A 6 -25.84 -1.42 44.21
C ARG A 6 -27.23 -1.57 43.62
N ALA A 7 -27.34 -1.65 42.29
CA ALA A 7 -28.61 -1.84 41.59
C ALA A 7 -29.15 -3.28 41.70
N ARG A 8 -28.29 -4.25 42.08
CA ARG A 8 -28.64 -5.67 42.13
C ARG A 8 -29.66 -5.98 43.23
N ASP A 9 -30.63 -6.83 42.91
CA ASP A 9 -31.59 -7.36 43.87
C ASP A 9 -30.94 -8.40 44.79
N LYS A 10 -30.68 -7.98 46.05
CA LYS A 10 -30.06 -8.82 47.07
C LYS A 10 -30.94 -10.00 47.49
N ALA A 11 -32.27 -9.85 47.43
CA ALA A 11 -33.20 -10.91 47.83
C ALA A 11 -33.24 -12.03 46.79
N LEU A 12 -33.26 -11.68 45.51
CA LEU A 12 -33.16 -12.66 44.42
C LEU A 12 -31.81 -13.41 44.48
N TYR A 13 -30.72 -12.67 44.69
CA TYR A 13 -29.39 -13.26 44.82
C TYR A 13 -29.28 -14.28 45.96
N GLN A 14 -29.78 -13.96 47.16
CA GLN A 14 -29.77 -14.86 48.30
C GLN A 14 -30.62 -16.12 48.05
N ARG A 15 -31.77 -15.98 47.39
CA ARG A 15 -32.62 -17.13 47.01
C ARG A 15 -31.91 -18.06 46.03
N THR A 16 -31.26 -17.51 44.99
CA THR A 16 -30.50 -18.31 44.02
C THR A 16 -29.35 -19.04 44.71
N LEU A 17 -28.62 -18.38 45.61
CA LEU A 17 -27.55 -19.05 46.37
C LEU A 17 -28.08 -20.19 47.26
N GLN A 18 -29.21 -19.99 47.94
CA GLN A 18 -29.83 -21.03 48.78
C GLN A 18 -30.31 -22.23 47.95
N GLN A 19 -30.93 -21.97 46.79
CA GLN A 19 -31.37 -23.01 45.86
C GLN A 19 -30.17 -23.83 45.36
N LEU A 20 -29.09 -23.17 44.94
CA LEU A 20 -27.90 -23.84 44.43
C LEU A 20 -27.16 -24.62 45.53
N ALA A 21 -27.07 -24.07 46.74
CA ALA A 21 -26.48 -24.76 47.89
C ALA A 21 -27.29 -26.03 48.26
N SER A 22 -28.63 -25.97 48.17
CA SER A 22 -29.50 -27.11 48.46
C SER A 22 -29.42 -28.22 47.40
N GLN A 23 -29.17 -27.85 46.14
CA GLN A 23 -29.24 -28.78 45.00
C GLN A 23 -27.88 -29.41 44.65
N TYR A 24 -26.76 -28.73 44.93
CA TYR A 24 -25.41 -29.16 44.51
C TYR A 24 -24.36 -29.19 45.62
N GLY A 25 -24.71 -28.80 46.86
CA GLY A 25 -23.75 -28.66 47.95
C GLY A 25 -22.70 -27.57 47.68
N THR A 26 -21.57 -27.63 48.39
CA THR A 26 -20.45 -26.66 48.34
C THR A 26 -19.39 -26.98 47.28
N ASN A 27 -19.73 -27.73 46.22
CA ASN A 27 -18.76 -28.06 45.19
C ASN A 27 -18.45 -26.83 44.30
N PRO A 28 -17.20 -26.33 44.25
CA PRO A 28 -16.88 -25.10 43.51
C PRO A 28 -17.03 -25.24 41.99
N ALA A 29 -16.86 -26.43 41.42
CA ALA A 29 -16.91 -26.63 39.97
C ALA A 29 -18.33 -26.52 39.39
N SER A 30 -19.34 -27.02 40.11
CA SER A 30 -20.74 -26.92 39.70
C SER A 30 -21.27 -25.48 39.77
N ILE A 31 -20.79 -24.71 40.75
CA ILE A 31 -21.12 -23.28 40.90
C ILE A 31 -20.52 -22.48 39.73
N GLN A 32 -19.29 -22.77 39.31
CA GLN A 32 -18.65 -22.09 38.18
C GLN A 32 -19.40 -22.32 36.86
N LEU A 33 -19.85 -23.55 36.59
CA LEU A 33 -20.62 -23.85 35.38
C LEU A 33 -21.92 -23.04 35.33
N ARG A 34 -22.61 -22.93 36.47
CA ARG A 34 -23.89 -22.20 36.59
C ARG A 34 -23.77 -20.69 36.44
N ILE A 35 -22.60 -20.12 36.72
CA ILE A 35 -22.30 -18.72 36.39
C ILE A 35 -22.45 -18.50 34.87
N PHE A 36 -21.91 -19.40 34.05
CA PHE A 36 -22.00 -19.30 32.59
C PHE A 36 -23.37 -19.70 32.04
N HIS A 37 -24.18 -20.47 32.78
CA HIS A 37 -25.60 -20.66 32.47
C HIS A 37 -26.46 -19.41 32.73
N GLY A 38 -25.91 -18.39 33.38
CA GLY A 38 -26.62 -17.13 33.60
C GLY A 38 -27.62 -17.17 34.76
N ASP A 39 -27.55 -18.16 35.64
CA ASP A 39 -28.45 -18.30 36.81
C ASP A 39 -28.37 -17.07 37.75
N PHE A 40 -27.21 -16.43 37.79
CA PHE A 40 -26.94 -15.25 38.60
C PHE A 40 -27.30 -13.93 37.92
N LEU A 41 -27.79 -13.93 36.67
CA LEU A 41 -28.15 -12.70 35.95
C LEU A 41 -29.35 -12.00 36.61
N ASP A 42 -29.17 -10.71 36.88
CA ASP A 42 -30.19 -9.81 37.38
C ASP A 42 -30.41 -8.65 36.40
N THR A 43 -31.65 -8.42 36.00
CA THR A 43 -32.05 -7.42 35.01
C THR A 43 -31.60 -6.02 35.41
N LYS A 44 -31.70 -5.64 36.70
CA LYS A 44 -31.31 -4.30 37.16
C LYS A 44 -29.80 -4.05 36.99
N SER A 45 -28.99 -5.03 37.39
CA SER A 45 -27.54 -4.96 37.23
C SER A 45 -27.12 -5.00 35.76
N THR A 46 -27.73 -5.87 34.96
CA THR A 46 -27.45 -6.01 33.52
C THR A 46 -27.74 -4.72 32.75
N VAL A 47 -28.86 -4.03 33.03
CA VAL A 47 -29.18 -2.76 32.37
C VAL A 47 -28.12 -1.70 32.63
N VAL A 48 -27.57 -1.62 33.86
CA VAL A 48 -26.49 -0.67 34.19
C VAL A 48 -25.22 -0.96 33.37
N PHE A 49 -24.87 -2.24 33.18
CA PHE A 49 -23.75 -2.62 32.31
C PHE A 49 -24.03 -2.33 30.83
N GLY A 50 -25.25 -2.56 30.36
CA GLY A 50 -25.65 -2.28 28.97
C GLY A 50 -25.61 -0.79 28.62
N VAL A 51 -26.11 0.08 29.51
CA VAL A 51 -26.04 1.54 29.32
C VAL A 51 -24.59 2.01 29.30
N PHE A 52 -23.75 1.50 30.20
CA PHE A 52 -22.33 1.83 30.23
C PHE A 52 -21.59 1.34 28.98
N LEU A 53 -21.85 0.12 28.52
CA LEU A 53 -21.28 -0.45 27.29
C LEU A 53 -21.69 0.36 26.06
N GLY A 54 -22.97 0.71 25.93
CA GLY A 54 -23.47 1.54 24.83
C GLY A 54 -22.82 2.92 24.81
N PHE A 55 -22.77 3.61 25.95
CA PHE A 55 -22.12 4.92 26.05
C PHE A 55 -20.62 4.85 25.75
N ALA A 56 -19.90 3.88 26.34
CA ALA A 56 -18.46 3.74 26.14
C ALA A 56 -18.09 3.35 24.70
N SER A 57 -18.83 2.43 24.08
CA SER A 57 -18.62 2.04 22.67
C SER A 57 -18.87 3.20 21.70
N PHE A 58 -19.88 4.04 21.96
CA PHE A 58 -20.11 5.25 21.18
C PHE A 58 -18.97 6.26 21.33
N VAL A 59 -18.57 6.57 22.57
CA VAL A 59 -17.50 7.55 22.82
C VAL A 59 -16.16 7.08 22.26
N LEU A 60 -15.79 5.81 22.46
CA LEU A 60 -14.54 5.24 21.94
C LEU A 60 -14.57 5.13 20.40
N GLY A 61 -15.72 4.77 19.83
CA GLY A 61 -15.94 4.78 18.39
C GLY A 61 -15.79 6.19 17.80
N TYR A 62 -16.38 7.21 18.44
CA TYR A 62 -16.25 8.61 18.03
C TYR A 62 -14.81 9.13 18.17
N LEU A 63 -14.14 8.86 19.30
CA LEU A 63 -12.73 9.22 19.53
C LEU A 63 -11.80 8.64 18.47
N ARG A 64 -12.08 7.41 18.01
CA ARG A 64 -11.33 6.76 16.92
C ARG A 64 -11.45 7.53 15.60
N THR A 65 -12.61 8.16 15.34
CA THR A 65 -12.80 8.98 14.13
C THR A 65 -12.15 10.37 14.23
N LEU A 66 -11.95 10.89 15.43
CA LEU A 66 -11.38 12.23 15.62
C LEU A 66 -9.89 12.23 15.32
N ASN A 67 -9.17 11.25 15.87
CA ASN A 67 -7.72 11.15 15.78
C ASN A 67 -7.31 9.71 15.44
N PRO A 68 -6.78 9.45 14.22
CA PRO A 68 -6.30 8.11 13.85
C PRO A 68 -5.18 7.61 14.77
N LYS A 69 -4.38 8.53 15.36
CA LYS A 69 -3.35 8.22 16.37
C LYS A 69 -3.87 7.48 17.59
N LEU A 70 -5.14 7.71 17.95
CA LEU A 70 -5.79 7.07 19.08
C LEU A 70 -6.47 5.75 18.69
N ALA A 71 -6.30 5.25 17.46
CA ALA A 71 -6.92 4.00 17.03
C ALA A 71 -6.50 2.81 17.91
N LEU A 72 -5.19 2.57 18.07
CA LEU A 72 -4.68 1.51 18.95
C LEU A 72 -5.18 1.62 20.40
N PRO A 73 -5.01 2.75 21.12
CA PRO A 73 -5.48 2.86 22.50
C PRO A 73 -7.00 2.78 22.63
N THR A 74 -7.77 3.32 21.67
CA THR A 74 -9.24 3.17 21.68
C THR A 74 -9.68 1.73 21.43
N ILE A 75 -8.97 0.97 20.60
CA ILE A 75 -9.20 -0.47 20.41
C ILE A 75 -9.00 -1.22 21.72
N PHE A 76 -7.85 -1.04 22.39
CA PHE A 76 -7.60 -1.70 23.67
C PHE A 76 -8.64 -1.30 24.74
N ALA A 77 -8.99 -0.02 24.80
CA ALA A 77 -10.03 0.46 25.71
C ALA A 77 -11.39 -0.18 25.41
N THR A 78 -11.75 -0.38 24.13
CA THR A 78 -13.01 -1.02 23.74
C THR A 78 -13.02 -2.48 24.18
N ILE A 79 -11.96 -3.23 23.88
CA ILE A 79 -11.81 -4.65 24.30
C ILE A 79 -11.93 -4.79 25.82
N PHE A 80 -11.32 -3.88 26.59
CA PHE A 80 -11.41 -3.90 28.05
C PHE A 80 -12.83 -3.66 28.55
N VAL A 81 -13.54 -2.69 27.96
CA VAL A 81 -14.94 -2.41 28.28
C VAL A 81 -15.82 -3.61 27.94
N ASP A 82 -15.61 -4.26 26.80
CA ASP A 82 -16.37 -5.45 26.39
C ASP A 82 -16.17 -6.59 27.37
N VAL A 83 -14.93 -6.93 27.72
CA VAL A 83 -14.62 -8.01 28.68
C VAL A 83 -15.30 -7.74 30.02
N ILE A 84 -15.24 -6.50 30.52
CA ILE A 84 -15.85 -6.11 31.79
C ILE A 84 -17.39 -6.19 31.72
N CYS A 85 -18.00 -5.72 30.63
CA CYS A 85 -19.45 -5.67 30.49
C CYS A 85 -20.07 -7.02 30.08
N SER A 86 -19.28 -7.92 29.51
CA SER A 86 -19.67 -9.28 29.19
C SER A 86 -19.59 -10.20 30.41
N TYR A 87 -18.47 -10.23 31.14
CA TYR A 87 -18.35 -11.12 32.31
C TYR A 87 -18.93 -10.52 33.59
N GLY A 88 -18.91 -9.19 33.73
CA GLY A 88 -19.37 -8.49 34.94
C GLY A 88 -20.80 -8.83 35.38
N PRO A 89 -21.81 -8.86 34.49
CA PRO A 89 -23.19 -9.20 34.84
C PRO A 89 -23.38 -10.64 35.34
N LEU A 90 -22.56 -11.58 34.88
CA LEU A 90 -22.65 -12.99 35.26
C LEU A 90 -22.14 -13.24 36.67
N LEU A 91 -21.13 -12.49 37.09
CA LEU A 91 -20.40 -12.79 38.32
C LEU A 91 -21.27 -12.52 39.56
N PRO A 92 -21.29 -13.44 40.54
CA PRO A 92 -22.07 -13.29 41.76
C PRO A 92 -21.48 -12.23 42.70
N THR A 93 -20.18 -11.93 42.60
CA THR A 93 -19.48 -10.94 43.41
C THR A 93 -18.73 -9.96 42.50
N PRO A 94 -18.59 -8.67 42.90
CA PRO A 94 -17.87 -7.69 42.11
C PRO A 94 -16.36 -8.00 42.13
N GLN A 95 -15.83 -8.49 41.01
CA GLN A 95 -14.40 -8.73 40.83
C GLN A 95 -13.78 -7.59 40.01
N TYR A 96 -13.09 -6.68 40.70
CA TYR A 96 -12.45 -5.53 40.04
C TYR A 96 -11.14 -5.88 39.33
N THR A 97 -10.61 -7.08 39.55
CA THR A 97 -9.29 -7.53 39.05
C THR A 97 -9.37 -8.39 37.80
N ILE A 98 -10.54 -8.53 37.16
CA ILE A 98 -10.72 -9.32 35.92
C ILE A 98 -9.73 -8.84 34.83
N LEU A 99 -9.46 -7.53 34.81
CA LEU A 99 -8.53 -6.94 33.85
C LEU A 99 -7.08 -7.34 34.08
N ASN A 100 -6.67 -7.62 35.32
CA ASN A 100 -5.28 -7.97 35.64
C ASN A 100 -4.85 -9.25 34.92
N THR A 101 -5.73 -10.25 34.82
CA THR A 101 -5.44 -11.48 34.09
C THR A 101 -5.13 -11.18 32.62
N PHE A 102 -5.89 -10.30 31.99
CA PHE A 102 -5.66 -9.92 30.59
C PHE A 102 -4.36 -9.12 30.41
N VAL A 103 -4.07 -8.18 31.32
CA VAL A 103 -2.82 -7.39 31.29
C VAL A 103 -1.61 -8.31 31.48
N ILE A 104 -1.67 -9.25 32.42
CA ILE A 104 -0.60 -10.23 32.66
C ILE A 104 -0.38 -11.10 31.40
N SER A 105 -1.45 -11.64 30.81
CA SER A 105 -1.34 -12.44 29.58
C SER A 105 -0.74 -11.63 28.42
N THR A 106 -1.11 -10.36 28.28
CA THR A 106 -0.56 -9.46 27.26
C THR A 106 0.92 -9.17 27.53
N ALA A 107 1.32 -8.96 28.79
CA ALA A 107 2.71 -8.76 29.17
C ALA A 107 3.58 -9.99 28.86
N TYR A 108 3.09 -11.20 29.14
CA TYR A 108 3.77 -12.44 28.76
C TYR A 108 3.91 -12.57 27.24
N TYR A 109 2.86 -12.25 26.47
CA TYR A 109 2.92 -12.25 25.02
C TYR A 109 4.00 -11.29 24.49
N VAL A 110 4.06 -10.05 25.00
CA VAL A 110 5.08 -9.06 24.62
C VAL A 110 6.48 -9.55 25.00
N ALA A 111 6.65 -10.11 26.20
CA ALA A 111 7.94 -10.62 26.67
C ALA A 111 8.46 -11.79 25.81
N VAL A 112 7.59 -12.76 25.52
CA VAL A 112 7.94 -13.89 24.63
C VAL A 112 8.19 -13.40 23.22
N GLY A 113 7.41 -12.45 22.71
CA GLY A 113 7.61 -11.85 21.39
C GLY A 113 8.97 -11.17 21.26
N ILE A 114 9.34 -10.32 22.22
CA ILE A 114 10.66 -9.66 22.27
C ILE A 114 11.78 -10.71 22.33
N PHE A 115 11.63 -11.74 23.16
CA PHE A 115 12.60 -12.83 23.25
C PHE A 115 12.79 -13.54 21.89
N CYS A 116 11.70 -13.89 21.21
CA CYS A 116 11.76 -14.54 19.90
C CYS A 116 12.43 -13.64 18.83
N ILE A 117 12.13 -12.34 18.81
CA ILE A 117 12.72 -11.39 17.86
C ILE A 117 14.24 -11.26 18.08
N ILE A 118 14.70 -11.25 19.33
CA ILE A 118 16.13 -11.10 19.64
C ILE A 118 16.91 -12.40 19.37
N PHE A 119 16.37 -13.55 19.78
CA PHE A 119 17.14 -14.81 19.80
C PHE A 119 16.85 -15.77 18.65
N ILE A 120 15.64 -15.78 18.09
CA ILE A 120 15.26 -16.75 17.05
C ILE A 120 15.41 -16.14 15.65
N PHE A 121 14.91 -14.91 15.46
CA PHE A 121 14.92 -14.24 14.15
C PHE A 121 15.47 -12.81 14.23
N PRO A 122 16.78 -12.63 14.42
CA PRO A 122 17.39 -11.31 14.50
C PRO A 122 17.54 -10.69 13.11
N GLN A 123 16.42 -10.37 12.45
CA GLN A 123 16.41 -9.59 11.20
C GLN A 123 16.06 -8.14 11.52
N THR A 124 16.98 -7.25 11.18
CA THR A 124 16.75 -5.80 11.28
C THR A 124 16.01 -5.30 10.04
N LEU A 125 15.23 -4.25 10.19
CA LEU A 125 14.55 -3.56 9.11
C LEU A 125 15.54 -3.04 8.05
N ASN A 126 16.72 -2.57 8.46
CA ASN A 126 17.79 -2.18 7.54
C ASN A 126 18.26 -3.38 6.68
N HIS A 127 18.35 -4.59 7.25
CA HIS A 127 18.67 -5.80 6.47
C HIS A 127 17.59 -6.11 5.43
N GLN A 128 16.33 -6.01 5.85
CA GLN A 128 15.20 -6.22 4.96
C GLN A 128 15.14 -5.16 3.86
N TRP A 129 15.32 -3.88 4.20
CA TRP A 129 15.30 -2.75 3.28
C TRP A 129 16.35 -2.90 2.17
N LEU A 130 17.58 -3.28 2.51
CA LEU A 130 18.62 -3.54 1.50
C LEU A 130 18.26 -4.72 0.59
N GLY A 131 17.62 -5.76 1.15
CA GLY A 131 17.12 -6.90 0.37
C GLY A 131 16.01 -6.49 -0.62
N ASP A 132 15.05 -5.70 -0.15
CA ASP A 132 13.96 -5.18 -0.97
C ASP A 132 14.48 -4.22 -2.06
N ALA A 133 15.44 -3.34 -1.72
CA ALA A 133 16.09 -2.46 -2.69
C ALA A 133 16.82 -3.25 -3.78
N ASN A 134 17.49 -4.36 -3.42
CA ASN A 134 18.09 -5.27 -4.38
C ASN A 134 17.06 -5.95 -5.28
N ALA A 135 15.92 -6.38 -4.73
CA ALA A 135 14.84 -6.99 -5.51
C ALA A 135 14.28 -5.98 -6.53
N ILE A 136 14.06 -4.72 -6.13
CA ILE A 136 13.64 -3.65 -7.02
C ILE A 136 14.67 -3.44 -8.13
N LEU A 137 15.96 -3.28 -7.80
CA LEU A 137 17.01 -3.11 -8.81
C LEU A 137 17.12 -4.32 -9.75
N ALA A 138 16.87 -5.55 -9.27
CA ALA A 138 16.84 -6.74 -10.11
C ALA A 138 15.68 -6.70 -11.11
N SER A 139 14.48 -6.30 -10.69
CA SER A 139 13.35 -6.09 -11.61
C SER A 139 13.62 -4.98 -12.63
N LEU A 140 14.28 -3.88 -12.22
CA LEU A 140 14.68 -2.80 -13.12
C LEU A 140 15.75 -3.27 -14.13
N LYS A 141 16.71 -4.07 -13.68
CA LYS A 141 17.73 -4.70 -14.53
C LYS A 141 17.08 -5.51 -15.65
N GLU A 142 16.07 -6.33 -15.33
CA GLU A 142 15.37 -7.15 -16.32
C GLU A 142 14.61 -6.29 -17.36
N ILE A 143 14.02 -5.17 -16.95
CA ILE A 143 13.35 -4.24 -17.89
C ILE A 143 14.35 -3.59 -18.84
N VAL A 144 15.55 -3.24 -18.34
CA VAL A 144 16.63 -2.66 -19.16
C VAL A 144 17.26 -3.72 -20.07
N GLU A 145 17.44 -4.95 -19.59
CA GLU A 145 17.99 -6.08 -20.35
C GLU A 145 17.03 -6.49 -21.49
N ALA A 146 15.71 -6.42 -21.27
CA ALA A 146 14.71 -6.67 -22.29
C ALA A 146 14.71 -5.63 -23.43
N GLN A 147 15.37 -4.48 -23.29
CA GLN A 147 15.42 -3.48 -24.37
C GLN A 147 16.19 -3.97 -25.60
N ASP A 148 17.19 -4.82 -25.40
CA ASP A 148 17.94 -5.42 -26.52
C ASP A 148 17.01 -6.35 -27.33
N GLU A 149 16.24 -7.22 -26.65
CA GLU A 149 15.24 -8.08 -27.29
C GLU A 149 14.13 -7.26 -28.00
N ILE A 150 13.69 -6.16 -27.40
CA ILE A 150 12.70 -5.25 -28.00
C ILE A 150 13.20 -4.60 -29.29
N LEU A 151 14.50 -4.30 -29.37
CA LEU A 151 15.06 -3.68 -30.56
C LEU A 151 15.28 -4.67 -31.71
N GLU A 152 15.46 -5.95 -31.39
CA GLU A 152 15.63 -7.05 -32.36
C GLU A 152 14.30 -7.65 -32.84
N LEU A 153 13.17 -7.28 -32.23
CA LEU A 153 11.85 -7.83 -32.55
C LEU A 153 11.38 -7.47 -33.97
N GLU A 154 11.17 -8.49 -34.81
CA GLU A 154 10.56 -8.34 -36.13
C GLU A 154 9.04 -8.08 -36.02
N THR A 155 8.51 -7.29 -36.96
CA THR A 155 7.09 -6.87 -37.02
C THR A 155 6.10 -8.03 -37.03
N ASP A 156 6.48 -9.17 -37.62
CA ASP A 156 5.62 -10.36 -37.73
C ASP A 156 5.57 -11.19 -36.43
N GLN A 157 6.59 -11.06 -35.58
CA GLN A 157 6.60 -11.65 -34.24
C GLN A 157 5.82 -10.81 -33.23
N MET A 158 5.78 -9.47 -33.41
CA MET A 158 5.01 -8.58 -32.53
C MET A 158 3.49 -8.77 -32.65
N ASN A 159 2.98 -9.08 -33.84
CA ASN A 159 1.56 -9.43 -34.05
C ASN A 159 1.16 -10.81 -33.48
N ARG A 160 2.11 -11.75 -33.36
CA ARG A 160 1.85 -13.09 -32.80
C ARG A 160 2.10 -13.17 -31.29
N ASN A 161 3.07 -12.39 -30.80
CA ASN A 161 3.43 -12.26 -29.38
C ASN A 161 2.70 -11.11 -28.67
N GLU A 162 1.61 -10.58 -29.26
CA GLU A 162 0.77 -9.45 -28.77
C GLU A 162 0.47 -9.48 -27.26
N GLY A 163 0.55 -10.63 -26.61
CA GLY A 163 0.29 -10.80 -25.18
C GLY A 163 1.50 -10.96 -24.28
N SER A 164 2.54 -11.72 -24.63
CA SER A 164 3.43 -12.29 -23.60
C SER A 164 4.47 -11.30 -23.08
N LEU A 165 5.38 -10.79 -23.92
CA LEU A 165 6.47 -9.92 -23.48
C LEU A 165 5.97 -8.57 -22.95
N TYR A 166 5.00 -7.96 -23.62
CA TYR A 166 4.41 -6.71 -23.15
C TYR A 166 3.65 -6.90 -21.83
N SER A 167 2.88 -7.98 -21.66
CA SER A 167 2.18 -8.22 -20.40
C SER A 167 3.12 -8.59 -19.26
N THR A 168 4.19 -9.35 -19.52
CA THR A 168 5.19 -9.71 -18.50
C THR A 168 5.94 -8.47 -18.03
N LEU A 169 6.40 -7.62 -18.95
CA LEU A 169 7.08 -6.38 -18.59
C LEU A 169 6.13 -5.37 -17.93
N ARG A 170 4.87 -5.31 -18.36
CA ARG A 170 3.84 -4.48 -17.69
C ARG A 170 3.55 -4.98 -16.28
N ALA A 171 3.46 -6.30 -16.08
CA ALA A 171 3.27 -6.91 -14.77
C ALA A 171 4.47 -6.61 -13.85
N LYS A 172 5.70 -6.79 -14.33
CA LYS A 172 6.93 -6.39 -13.62
C LYS A 172 6.94 -4.90 -13.29
N GLY A 173 6.54 -4.04 -14.21
CA GLY A 173 6.41 -2.61 -13.96
C GLY A 173 5.40 -2.28 -12.87
N GLY A 174 4.33 -3.08 -12.71
CA GLY A 174 3.38 -2.97 -11.60
C GLY A 174 3.98 -3.48 -10.27
N GLU A 175 4.70 -4.60 -10.31
CA GLU A 175 5.43 -5.16 -9.17
C GLU A 175 6.46 -4.18 -8.60
N VAL A 176 7.19 -3.47 -9.47
CA VAL A 176 8.14 -2.42 -9.07
C VAL A 176 7.45 -1.29 -8.31
N ILE A 177 6.25 -0.88 -8.71
CA ILE A 177 5.50 0.19 -8.01
C ILE A 177 5.06 -0.32 -6.62
N ALA A 178 4.46 -1.51 -6.56
CA ALA A 178 4.02 -2.08 -5.30
C ALA A 178 5.18 -2.29 -4.31
N SER A 179 6.33 -2.74 -4.80
CA SER A 179 7.55 -2.93 -3.99
C SER A 179 8.15 -1.59 -3.53
N LEU A 180 8.09 -0.52 -4.34
CA LEU A 180 8.50 0.81 -3.93
C LEU A 180 7.62 1.42 -2.84
N GLU A 181 6.29 1.24 -2.93
CA GLU A 181 5.37 1.68 -1.89
C GLU A 181 5.66 0.97 -0.56
N ALA A 182 5.85 -0.35 -0.61
CA ALA A 182 6.25 -1.15 0.55
C ALA A 182 7.60 -0.70 1.13
N LEU A 183 8.58 -0.40 0.27
CA LEU A 183 9.89 0.12 0.69
C LEU A 183 9.77 1.51 1.34
N SER A 184 8.91 2.38 0.82
CA SER A 184 8.71 3.73 1.35
C SER A 184 8.13 3.68 2.78
N GLY A 185 7.17 2.79 3.04
CA GLY A 185 6.65 2.53 4.38
C GLY A 185 7.74 2.07 5.35
N LYS A 186 8.64 1.18 4.90
CA LYS A 186 9.80 0.73 5.69
C LYS A 186 10.81 1.86 5.93
N THR A 187 11.02 2.75 4.97
CA THR A 187 12.01 3.84 5.07
C THR A 187 11.68 4.80 6.22
N LYS A 188 10.39 5.12 6.41
CA LYS A 188 9.92 5.95 7.54
C LYS A 188 10.27 5.35 8.91
N MET A 189 10.27 4.02 9.02
CA MET A 189 10.55 3.28 10.25
C MET A 189 12.03 3.07 10.53
N LEU A 190 12.88 3.34 9.55
CA LEU A 190 14.29 2.93 9.58
C LEU A 190 15.10 3.66 10.66
N LYS A 191 14.65 4.85 11.07
CA LYS A 191 15.24 5.63 12.18
C LYS A 191 14.82 5.15 13.58
N MET A 192 13.93 4.16 13.67
CA MET A 192 13.36 3.69 14.95
C MET A 192 14.04 2.45 15.51
N GLU A 193 14.88 1.77 14.72
CA GLU A 193 15.55 0.55 15.17
C GLU A 193 17.03 0.77 15.50
N PHE A 194 17.55 -0.15 16.31
CA PHE A 194 18.99 -0.37 16.39
C PHE A 194 19.43 -1.16 15.17
N SER A 195 20.44 -0.68 14.47
CA SER A 195 20.92 -1.36 13.27
C SER A 195 22.43 -1.52 13.28
N TYR A 196 22.91 -2.68 12.85
CA TYR A 196 24.33 -2.92 12.66
C TYR A 196 24.61 -3.11 11.16
N GLY A 197 25.45 -2.24 10.60
CA GLY A 197 25.73 -2.22 9.17
C GLY A 197 26.63 -1.07 8.75
N GLN A 198 27.10 -1.11 7.50
CA GLN A 198 27.93 -0.05 6.90
C GLN A 198 27.10 1.21 6.61
N LEU A 199 25.90 1.06 6.06
CA LEU A 199 24.98 2.15 5.77
C LEU A 199 24.01 2.36 6.94
N GLY A 200 23.89 3.62 7.38
CA GLY A 200 22.99 4.03 8.44
C GLY A 200 21.62 4.46 7.91
N ALA A 201 20.72 4.83 8.82
CA ALA A 201 19.35 5.17 8.44
C ALA A 201 19.24 6.36 7.48
N ASP A 202 20.03 7.41 7.75
CA ASP A 202 20.06 8.63 6.95
C ASP A 202 20.58 8.37 5.51
N ASP A 203 21.38 7.33 5.30
CA ASP A 203 21.90 6.99 3.97
C ASP A 203 20.89 6.22 3.14
N LEU A 204 20.20 5.27 3.78
CA LEU A 204 19.18 4.47 3.10
C LEU A 204 17.98 5.35 2.72
N GLU A 205 17.59 6.30 3.58
CA GLU A 205 16.63 7.34 3.23
C GLU A 205 17.12 8.21 2.05
N GLY A 206 18.41 8.54 2.02
CA GLY A 206 19.01 9.25 0.89
C GLY A 206 19.02 8.49 -0.43
N LEU A 207 18.97 7.15 -0.40
CA LEU A 207 18.89 6.28 -1.59
C LEU A 207 17.45 6.10 -2.10
N GLU A 208 16.44 6.34 -1.27
CA GLU A 208 15.03 6.13 -1.63
C GLU A 208 14.60 7.00 -2.81
N THR A 209 14.92 8.30 -2.78
CA THR A 209 14.50 9.24 -3.83
C THR A 209 15.15 8.92 -5.19
N PRO A 210 16.48 8.69 -5.28
CA PRO A 210 17.11 8.22 -6.51
C PRO A 210 16.56 6.88 -7.01
N MET A 211 16.23 5.94 -6.12
CA MET A 211 15.62 4.67 -6.52
C MET A 211 14.22 4.85 -7.11
N LYS A 212 13.38 5.68 -6.49
CA LYS A 212 12.05 6.04 -7.01
C LYS A 212 12.16 6.70 -8.39
N LEU A 213 13.12 7.62 -8.54
CA LEU A 213 13.39 8.28 -9.82
C LEU A 213 13.82 7.26 -10.88
N LEU A 214 14.79 6.40 -10.58
CA LEU A 214 15.27 5.37 -11.51
C LEU A 214 14.11 4.47 -11.95
N ALA A 215 13.32 3.95 -11.02
CA ALA A 215 12.21 3.09 -11.33
C ALA A 215 11.14 3.76 -12.21
N LEU A 216 10.82 5.03 -11.93
CA LEU A 216 9.91 5.81 -12.76
C LEU A 216 10.44 5.96 -14.19
N ARG A 217 11.73 6.27 -14.36
CA ARG A 217 12.35 6.44 -15.68
C ARG A 217 12.46 5.12 -16.45
N THR A 218 12.85 4.04 -15.78
CA THR A 218 12.90 2.70 -16.39
C THR A 218 11.52 2.23 -16.82
N ARG A 219 10.46 2.50 -16.04
CA ARG A 219 9.08 2.25 -16.47
C ARG A 219 8.70 3.06 -17.72
N GLY A 220 9.22 4.27 -17.85
CA GLY A 220 9.07 5.09 -19.06
C GLY A 220 9.57 4.39 -20.32
N MET A 221 10.60 3.56 -20.25
CA MET A 221 11.12 2.80 -21.40
C MET A 221 10.07 1.85 -21.98
N MET A 222 9.11 1.37 -21.17
CA MET A 222 7.99 0.54 -21.64
C MET A 222 7.01 1.29 -22.55
N SER A 223 7.02 2.63 -22.53
CA SER A 223 6.17 3.43 -23.43
C SER A 223 6.54 3.21 -24.89
N PHE A 224 7.82 2.98 -25.19
CA PHE A 224 8.28 2.69 -26.55
C PHE A 224 7.62 1.43 -27.10
N LEU A 225 7.67 0.32 -26.34
CA LEU A 225 7.02 -0.93 -26.75
C LEU A 225 5.51 -0.75 -26.96
N SER A 226 4.83 0.03 -26.10
CA SER A 226 3.40 0.31 -26.29
C SER A 226 3.10 1.12 -27.55
N LEU A 227 3.94 2.11 -27.88
CA LEU A 227 3.80 2.92 -29.10
C LEU A 227 4.11 2.11 -30.35
N LEU A 228 5.08 1.20 -30.26
CA LEU A 228 5.46 0.32 -31.35
C LEU A 228 4.33 -0.69 -31.64
N ILE A 229 3.79 -1.36 -30.62
CA ILE A 229 2.62 -2.26 -30.77
C ILE A 229 1.44 -1.48 -31.37
N GLN A 230 1.14 -0.29 -30.85
CA GLN A 230 0.07 0.54 -31.38
C GLN A 230 0.31 0.91 -32.86
N HIS A 231 1.56 1.21 -33.25
CA HIS A 231 1.92 1.53 -34.63
C HIS A 231 1.65 0.33 -35.55
N VAL A 232 2.08 -0.87 -35.17
CA VAL A 232 1.86 -2.10 -35.94
C VAL A 232 0.36 -2.46 -36.02
N GLU A 233 -0.37 -2.43 -34.90
CA GLU A 233 -1.81 -2.72 -34.84
C GLU A 233 -2.63 -1.77 -35.73
N THR A 234 -2.31 -0.47 -35.73
CA THR A 234 -3.02 0.51 -36.56
C THR A 234 -2.88 0.20 -38.03
N ARG A 235 -1.68 -0.22 -38.46
CA ARG A 235 -1.37 -0.55 -39.85
C ARG A 235 -1.95 -1.89 -40.30
N GLY A 236 -2.06 -2.85 -39.39
CA GLY A 236 -2.70 -4.15 -39.65
C GLY A 236 -4.19 -4.00 -40.01
N LYS A 237 -4.88 -3.01 -39.44
CA LYS A 237 -6.29 -2.72 -39.69
C LYS A 237 -6.55 -2.02 -41.04
N ASP A 238 -5.60 -1.23 -41.54
CA ASP A 238 -5.75 -0.51 -42.82
C ASP A 238 -5.67 -1.44 -44.04
N LYS A 239 -5.18 -2.68 -43.89
CA LYS A 239 -5.12 -3.69 -44.96
C LYS A 239 -6.41 -4.49 -45.15
N THR A 240 -7.36 -4.42 -44.23
CA THR A 240 -8.69 -5.03 -44.37
C THR A 240 -9.73 -3.93 -44.53
N PRO A 241 -10.14 -3.58 -45.77
CA PRO A 241 -11.29 -2.70 -45.95
C PRO A 241 -12.49 -3.40 -45.31
N ALA A 242 -13.08 -2.78 -44.30
CA ALA A 242 -14.37 -3.22 -43.77
C ALA A 242 -15.35 -3.30 -44.97
N PRO A 243 -15.99 -4.45 -45.22
CA PRO A 243 -16.90 -4.57 -46.34
C PRO A 243 -18.00 -3.51 -46.18
N PRO A 244 -18.30 -2.72 -47.23
CA PRO A 244 -19.34 -1.71 -47.15
C PRO A 244 -20.68 -2.42 -46.99
N GLY A 245 -21.19 -2.47 -45.76
CA GLY A 245 -22.52 -3.02 -45.49
C GLY A 245 -22.73 -3.84 -44.22
N THR A 246 -21.80 -3.92 -43.26
CA THR A 246 -22.14 -4.51 -41.96
C THR A 246 -22.94 -3.51 -41.12
N PRO A 247 -24.25 -3.75 -40.88
CA PRO A 247 -24.97 -3.00 -39.86
C PRO A 247 -24.30 -3.34 -38.52
N ALA A 248 -24.31 -2.39 -37.58
CA ALA A 248 -23.87 -2.63 -36.21
C ALA A 248 -24.49 -3.94 -35.69
N GLU A 249 -23.68 -4.99 -35.61
CA GLU A 249 -24.12 -6.29 -35.11
C GLU A 249 -24.49 -6.16 -33.64
N GLY A 250 -25.77 -6.37 -33.37
CA GLY A 250 -26.27 -7.16 -32.25
C GLY A 250 -25.90 -6.69 -30.84
N LEU A 251 -26.83 -5.97 -30.22
CA LEU A 251 -27.20 -6.28 -28.83
C LEU A 251 -27.50 -7.78 -28.77
N ASP A 252 -26.55 -8.64 -28.37
CA ASP A 252 -26.84 -9.98 -27.81
C ASP A 252 -25.61 -10.75 -27.28
N SER A 253 -24.51 -10.07 -26.95
CA SER A 253 -23.47 -10.69 -26.10
C SER A 253 -23.55 -10.14 -24.68
N LYS A 254 -23.60 -11.07 -23.71
CA LYS A 254 -23.63 -10.78 -22.27
C LYS A 254 -22.56 -9.72 -21.94
N PRO A 255 -22.90 -8.65 -21.20
CA PRO A 255 -21.93 -7.60 -20.92
C PRO A 255 -20.81 -8.17 -20.04
N ALA A 256 -19.59 -8.18 -20.60
CA ALA A 256 -18.39 -8.37 -19.81
C ALA A 256 -18.29 -7.26 -18.73
N PRO A 257 -17.71 -7.54 -17.56
CA PRO A 257 -17.62 -6.58 -16.45
C PRO A 257 -16.96 -5.27 -16.90
N LEU A 258 -17.50 -4.16 -16.37
CA LEU A 258 -17.24 -2.78 -16.80
C LEU A 258 -15.75 -2.38 -16.88
N HIS A 259 -14.88 -3.07 -16.15
CA HIS A 259 -13.44 -2.78 -16.07
C HIS A 259 -12.60 -3.35 -17.23
N THR A 260 -13.16 -4.19 -18.09
CA THR A 260 -12.45 -4.77 -19.25
C THR A 260 -12.89 -4.17 -20.58
N ARG A 261 -13.85 -3.24 -20.56
CA ARG A 261 -14.23 -2.49 -21.75
C ARG A 261 -13.09 -1.52 -22.07
N LYS A 262 -12.08 -1.99 -22.83
CA LYS A 262 -11.31 -1.07 -23.68
C LYS A 262 -12.39 -0.31 -24.44
N ILE A 263 -12.60 0.96 -24.12
CA ILE A 263 -13.46 1.81 -24.91
C ILE A 263 -12.72 1.88 -26.25
N ALA A 264 -13.09 1.00 -27.17
CA ALA A 264 -12.79 1.16 -28.58
C ALA A 264 -13.61 2.38 -28.99
N VAL A 265 -13.09 3.56 -28.67
CA VAL A 265 -13.42 4.75 -29.42
C VAL A 265 -12.97 4.39 -30.82
N GLY A 266 -13.89 3.90 -31.66
CA GLY A 266 -13.60 3.66 -33.06
C GLY A 266 -12.94 4.92 -33.57
N ASP A 267 -11.72 4.80 -34.09
CA ASP A 267 -10.98 5.95 -34.59
C ASP A 267 -11.92 6.73 -35.50
N THR A 268 -12.10 8.02 -35.21
CA THR A 268 -12.97 8.86 -36.03
C THR A 268 -12.46 8.81 -37.47
N PHE A 269 -13.34 8.85 -38.47
CA PHE A 269 -12.96 8.81 -39.89
C PHE A 269 -11.81 9.78 -40.24
N ARG A 270 -11.77 10.95 -39.59
CA ARG A 270 -10.67 11.92 -39.72
C ARG A 270 -9.32 11.40 -39.22
N LEU A 271 -9.28 10.70 -38.08
CA LEU A 271 -8.06 10.10 -37.53
C LEU A 271 -7.53 8.98 -38.43
N MET A 272 -8.42 8.16 -39.00
CA MET A 272 -8.03 7.14 -39.98
C MET A 272 -7.41 7.78 -41.23
N HIS A 273 -8.07 8.80 -41.81
CA HIS A 273 -7.55 9.49 -42.98
C HIS A 273 -6.21 10.19 -42.73
N VAL A 274 -5.98 10.75 -41.54
CA VAL A 274 -4.67 11.34 -41.18
C VAL A 274 -3.60 10.25 -41.09
N ARG A 275 -3.90 9.10 -40.48
CA ARG A 275 -2.96 7.98 -40.41
C ARG A 275 -2.65 7.36 -41.77
N ASP A 276 -3.65 7.22 -42.64
CA ASP A 276 -3.46 6.74 -44.01
C ASP A 276 -2.48 7.64 -44.79
N ILE A 277 -2.58 8.96 -44.61
CA ILE A 277 -1.64 9.92 -45.20
C ILE A 277 -0.23 9.67 -44.66
N ASP A 278 -0.06 9.60 -43.34
CA ASP A 278 1.25 9.37 -42.71
C ASP A 278 1.87 8.04 -43.16
N SER A 279 1.09 6.95 -43.22
CA SER A 279 1.57 5.64 -43.66
C SER A 279 1.96 5.62 -45.14
N ARG A 280 1.30 6.40 -46.01
CA ARG A 280 1.73 6.55 -47.41
C ARG A 280 3.06 7.27 -47.49
N TRP A 281 3.25 8.35 -46.73
CA TRP A 281 4.51 9.06 -46.69
C TRP A 281 5.65 8.21 -46.13
N GLU A 282 5.39 7.36 -45.13
CA GLU A 282 6.35 6.40 -44.60
C GLU A 282 6.78 5.37 -45.67
N ASP A 283 5.85 4.94 -46.52
CA ASP A 283 6.08 3.99 -47.61
C ASP A 283 6.81 4.59 -48.80
N GLU A 284 6.47 5.83 -49.16
CA GLU A 284 7.08 6.56 -50.26
C GLU A 284 8.54 6.93 -49.95
N HIS A 285 8.82 7.35 -48.72
CA HIS A 285 10.15 7.81 -48.32
C HIS A 285 11.04 6.75 -47.66
N GLN A 286 10.54 5.53 -47.45
CA GLN A 286 11.28 4.47 -46.73
C GLN A 286 11.75 4.97 -45.35
N LEU A 287 10.82 5.59 -44.59
CA LEU A 287 11.11 6.18 -43.28
C LEU A 287 10.37 5.43 -42.16
N ARG A 288 10.17 4.13 -42.33
CA ARG A 288 9.39 3.33 -41.38
C ARG A 288 10.13 3.13 -40.06
N VAL A 289 9.39 2.83 -39.00
CA VAL A 289 9.99 2.52 -37.69
C VAL A 289 11.00 1.39 -37.83
N GLU A 290 10.68 0.34 -38.60
CA GLU A 290 11.55 -0.82 -38.81
C GLU A 290 12.91 -0.47 -39.44
N GLU A 291 12.96 0.58 -40.26
CA GLU A 291 14.18 1.02 -40.94
C GLU A 291 15.06 1.88 -40.03
N LEU A 292 14.45 2.55 -39.04
CA LEU A 292 15.15 3.31 -38.01
C LEU A 292 15.63 2.43 -36.84
N MET A 293 15.08 1.22 -36.67
CA MET A 293 15.44 0.30 -35.58
C MET A 293 16.93 -0.06 -35.53
N PRO A 294 17.60 -0.43 -36.64
CA PRO A 294 19.03 -0.78 -36.61
C PRO A 294 19.92 0.43 -36.28
N ILE A 295 19.53 1.63 -36.75
CA ILE A 295 20.22 2.89 -36.43
C ILE A 295 20.06 3.19 -34.94
N LEU A 296 18.84 3.04 -34.41
CA LEU A 296 18.55 3.19 -33.00
C LEU A 296 19.35 2.20 -32.14
N GLU A 297 19.42 0.94 -32.57
CA GLU A 297 20.11 -0.13 -31.87
C GLU A 297 21.61 0.14 -31.76
N SER A 298 22.25 0.44 -32.89
CA SER A 298 23.68 0.73 -32.98
C SER A 298 24.05 2.02 -32.22
N ALA A 299 23.28 3.10 -32.39
CA ALA A 299 23.52 4.38 -31.73
C ALA A 299 23.39 4.30 -30.20
N THR A 300 22.47 3.47 -29.68
CA THR A 300 22.21 3.38 -28.24
C THR A 300 22.95 2.23 -27.54
N SER A 301 23.60 1.30 -28.26
CA SER A 301 24.22 0.08 -27.71
C SER A 301 25.20 0.35 -26.56
N ASN A 302 26.10 1.34 -26.73
CA ASN A 302 27.09 1.69 -25.71
C ASN A 302 26.43 2.17 -24.41
N LEU A 303 25.46 3.09 -24.52
CA LEU A 303 24.72 3.64 -23.39
C LEU A 303 23.84 2.58 -22.69
N ARG A 304 23.19 1.70 -23.44
CA ARG A 304 22.41 0.58 -22.87
C ARG A 304 23.29 -0.37 -22.07
N LYS A 305 24.44 -0.77 -22.62
CA LYS A 305 25.42 -1.65 -21.93
C LYS A 305 25.98 -1.01 -20.67
N ALA A 306 26.34 0.27 -20.72
CA ALA A 306 26.81 1.02 -19.55
C ALA A 306 25.73 1.12 -18.46
N THR A 307 24.48 1.38 -18.85
CA THR A 307 23.33 1.45 -17.92
C THR A 307 23.08 0.08 -17.26
N LEU A 308 23.07 -1.00 -18.04
CA LEU A 308 22.91 -2.36 -17.52
C LEU A 308 24.07 -2.76 -16.59
N GLY A 309 25.30 -2.41 -16.95
CA GLY A 309 26.49 -2.61 -16.13
C GLY A 309 26.39 -1.87 -14.79
N GLY A 310 25.99 -0.61 -14.81
CA GLY A 310 25.79 0.19 -13.60
C GLY A 310 24.75 -0.38 -12.65
N ILE A 311 23.61 -0.88 -13.16
CA ILE A 311 22.59 -1.54 -12.33
C ILE A 311 23.15 -2.84 -11.73
N LYS A 312 23.87 -3.66 -12.52
CA LYS A 312 24.51 -4.90 -12.04
C LYS A 312 25.50 -4.63 -10.90
N THR A 313 26.33 -3.59 -11.05
CA THR A 313 27.29 -3.19 -10.01
C THR A 313 26.58 -2.66 -8.76
N ALA A 314 25.50 -1.88 -8.90
CA ALA A 314 24.71 -1.43 -7.76
C ALA A 314 24.11 -2.60 -6.96
N ILE A 315 23.55 -3.61 -7.66
CA ILE A 315 23.02 -4.82 -7.03
C ILE A 315 24.12 -5.58 -6.28
N SER A 316 25.30 -5.76 -6.91
CA SER A 316 26.45 -6.42 -6.27
C SER A 316 26.87 -5.70 -5.00
N ALA A 317 27.05 -4.37 -5.08
CA ALA A 317 27.47 -3.55 -3.95
C ALA A 317 26.48 -3.62 -2.78
N LEU A 318 25.18 -3.47 -3.02
CA LEU A 318 24.15 -3.56 -1.98
C LEU A 318 24.04 -4.97 -1.39
N THR A 319 24.17 -6.02 -2.21
CA THR A 319 24.20 -7.42 -1.75
C THR A 319 25.42 -7.68 -0.87
N PHE A 320 26.58 -7.16 -1.26
CA PHE A 320 27.81 -7.26 -0.49
C PHE A 320 27.69 -6.54 0.85
N ILE A 321 27.20 -5.30 0.86
CA ILE A 321 26.94 -4.51 2.09
C ILE A 321 26.00 -5.29 3.02
N ASN A 322 24.96 -5.93 2.48
CA ASN A 322 23.97 -6.61 3.30
C ASN A 322 24.49 -7.93 3.92
N THR A 323 25.34 -8.67 3.20
CA THR A 323 25.84 -9.99 3.63
C THR A 323 27.08 -9.92 4.53
N GLN A 324 27.85 -8.81 4.48
CA GLN A 324 29.12 -8.67 5.20
C GLN A 324 28.99 -8.06 6.61
N ARG A 325 27.77 -7.73 7.06
CA ARG A 325 27.50 -7.06 8.35
C ARG A 325 28.29 -7.66 9.51
N TRP A 326 28.16 -8.97 9.73
CA TRP A 326 28.75 -9.68 10.89
C TRP A 326 30.05 -10.41 10.58
N LYS A 327 30.36 -10.64 9.29
CA LYS A 327 31.50 -11.45 8.84
C LYS A 327 32.85 -10.89 9.24
N ARG A 328 32.96 -9.57 9.46
CA ARG A 328 34.17 -8.92 9.97
C ARG A 328 34.60 -9.46 11.33
N HIS A 329 33.67 -9.72 12.24
CA HIS A 329 33.97 -10.25 13.57
C HIS A 329 34.28 -11.76 13.56
N LEU A 330 33.78 -12.48 12.54
CA LEU A 330 33.89 -13.94 12.44
C LEU A 330 35.11 -14.42 11.62
N ILE A 331 35.48 -13.72 10.54
CA ILE A 331 36.40 -14.24 9.50
C ILE A 331 37.70 -13.41 9.40
N GLY A 332 37.84 -12.35 10.21
CA GLY A 332 39.03 -11.49 10.27
C GLY A 332 38.89 -10.22 9.44
N GLY A 333 39.22 -9.08 10.05
CA GLY A 333 38.86 -7.76 9.51
C GLY A 333 39.60 -7.31 8.26
N ARG A 334 40.82 -7.81 7.98
CA ARG A 334 41.69 -7.28 6.91
C ARG A 334 41.20 -7.65 5.51
N ARG A 335 40.82 -8.92 5.29
CA ARG A 335 40.31 -9.41 4.00
C ARG A 335 38.98 -8.77 3.62
N VAL A 336 38.09 -8.56 4.60
CA VAL A 336 36.80 -7.90 4.38
C VAL A 336 36.98 -6.43 4.00
N LEU A 337 37.95 -5.73 4.62
CA LEU A 337 38.27 -4.34 4.27
C LEU A 337 38.86 -4.20 2.87
N GLU A 338 39.65 -5.16 2.41
CA GLU A 338 40.16 -5.19 1.02
C GLU A 338 39.02 -5.37 0.02
N GLN A 339 38.13 -6.34 0.27
CA GLN A 339 36.93 -6.56 -0.56
C GLN A 339 35.99 -5.34 -0.57
N MET A 340 35.82 -4.66 0.58
CA MET A 340 35.03 -3.42 0.64
C MET A 340 35.60 -2.31 -0.25
N LYS A 341 36.92 -2.19 -0.32
CA LYS A 341 37.59 -1.20 -1.18
C LYS A 341 37.51 -1.58 -2.65
N GLU A 342 37.50 -2.87 -2.96
CA GLU A 342 37.32 -3.39 -4.32
C GLU A 342 35.91 -3.04 -4.83
N GLU A 343 34.87 -3.34 -4.04
CA GLU A 343 33.49 -2.98 -4.39
C GLU A 343 33.28 -1.46 -4.51
N GLU A 344 33.90 -0.65 -3.64
CA GLU A 344 33.89 0.81 -3.76
C GLU A 344 34.49 1.27 -5.10
N ARG A 345 35.61 0.66 -5.52
CA ARG A 345 36.26 0.95 -6.80
C ARG A 345 35.38 0.53 -7.97
N ASP A 346 34.72 -0.62 -7.88
CA ASP A 346 33.85 -1.11 -8.95
C ASP A 346 32.64 -0.19 -9.16
N VAL A 347 32.03 0.31 -8.09
CA VAL A 347 30.96 1.33 -8.16
C VAL A 347 31.50 2.63 -8.77
N GLY A 348 32.70 3.05 -8.38
CA GLY A 348 33.37 4.23 -8.96
C GLY A 348 33.64 4.09 -10.47
N ASN A 349 34.20 2.96 -10.88
CA ASN A 349 34.50 2.65 -12.28
C ASN A 349 33.21 2.58 -13.12
N ALA A 350 32.16 1.95 -12.61
CA ALA A 350 30.87 1.88 -13.29
C ALA A 350 30.23 3.27 -13.47
N LEU A 351 30.37 4.16 -12.48
CA LEU A 351 29.93 5.55 -12.59
C LEU A 351 30.70 6.29 -13.68
N GLU A 352 32.04 6.18 -13.73
CA GLU A 352 32.87 6.83 -14.75
C GLU A 352 32.54 6.32 -16.17
N ILE A 353 32.33 5.02 -16.33
CA ILE A 353 31.92 4.41 -17.61
C ILE A 353 30.56 4.95 -18.06
N LEU A 354 29.59 5.04 -17.14
CA LEU A 354 28.26 5.57 -17.44
C LEU A 354 28.31 7.06 -17.81
N GLU A 355 29.11 7.85 -17.11
CA GLU A 355 29.30 9.28 -17.38
C GLU A 355 29.94 9.51 -18.76
N ALA A 356 30.96 8.72 -19.10
CA ALA A 356 31.60 8.76 -20.41
C ALA A 356 30.63 8.37 -21.53
N ALA A 357 29.86 7.30 -21.35
CA ALA A 357 28.88 6.83 -22.33
C ALA A 357 27.72 7.83 -22.54
N LEU A 358 27.25 8.47 -21.47
CA LEU A 358 26.23 9.52 -21.55
C LEU A 358 26.73 10.73 -22.34
N LYS A 359 27.97 11.16 -22.09
CA LYS A 359 28.57 12.29 -22.79
C LYS A 359 28.76 12.00 -24.28
N ASP A 360 29.36 10.85 -24.60
CA ASP A 360 29.55 10.42 -25.99
C ASP A 360 28.22 10.30 -26.76
N TYR A 361 27.19 9.78 -26.09
CA TYR A 361 25.86 9.67 -26.68
C TYR A 361 25.24 11.04 -26.98
N ASN A 362 25.32 11.99 -26.04
CA ASN A 362 24.78 13.33 -26.21
C ASN A 362 25.49 14.14 -27.29
N ASP A 363 26.81 13.97 -27.43
CA ASP A 363 27.63 14.75 -28.36
C ASP A 363 27.56 14.20 -29.80
N ASN A 364 27.57 12.86 -29.97
CA ASN A 364 27.75 12.22 -31.28
C ASN A 364 26.54 11.36 -31.67
N ALA A 365 26.24 10.31 -30.90
CA ALA A 365 25.36 9.22 -31.33
C ALA A 365 23.88 9.62 -31.39
N ARG A 366 23.46 10.65 -30.65
CA ARG A 366 22.07 11.14 -30.64
C ARG A 366 21.60 11.60 -32.03
N MET A 367 22.51 12.19 -32.82
CA MET A 367 22.18 12.78 -34.13
C MET A 367 22.06 11.74 -35.25
N ALA A 368 22.50 10.50 -35.02
CA ALA A 368 22.46 9.44 -36.04
C ALA A 368 21.04 9.15 -36.57
N LEU A 369 20.00 9.30 -35.75
CA LEU A 369 18.60 9.12 -36.19
C LEU A 369 18.11 10.20 -37.16
N LEU A 370 18.79 11.35 -37.24
CA LEU A 370 18.42 12.42 -38.16
C LEU A 370 19.04 12.24 -39.54
N GLU A 371 20.00 11.34 -39.71
CA GLU A 371 20.68 11.09 -40.99
C GLU A 371 19.70 10.71 -42.11
N PRO A 372 18.72 9.79 -41.90
CA PRO A 372 17.70 9.49 -42.93
C PRO A 372 16.77 10.68 -43.25
N TYR A 373 16.66 11.64 -42.34
CA TYR A 373 15.84 12.84 -42.50
C TYR A 373 16.63 14.04 -43.04
N HIS A 374 17.94 13.91 -43.24
CA HIS A 374 18.82 15.02 -43.57
C HIS A 374 18.37 15.77 -44.83
N ASP A 375 18.06 15.04 -45.91
CA ASP A 375 17.70 15.63 -47.20
C ASP A 375 16.36 16.38 -47.15
N PHE A 376 15.42 15.91 -46.33
CA PHE A 376 14.13 16.55 -46.09
C PHE A 376 14.23 17.79 -45.21
N LEU A 377 15.17 17.79 -44.26
CA LEU A 377 15.37 18.90 -43.31
C LEU A 377 16.35 19.96 -43.81
N ALA A 378 17.22 19.62 -44.77
CA ALA A 378 18.22 20.53 -45.33
C ALA A 378 17.63 21.59 -46.27
N SER A 379 16.50 21.28 -46.93
CA SER A 379 15.79 22.20 -47.83
C SER A 379 14.54 22.77 -47.16
N PRO A 380 14.19 24.05 -47.40
CA PRO A 380 12.91 24.58 -46.99
C PRO A 380 11.78 23.76 -47.63
N PHE A 381 10.92 23.15 -46.82
CA PHE A 381 9.74 22.42 -47.29
C PHE A 381 8.47 23.24 -47.05
N GLU A 382 7.54 23.17 -47.98
CA GLU A 382 6.22 23.77 -47.82
C GLU A 382 5.36 22.91 -46.89
N VAL A 383 4.63 23.58 -46.00
CA VAL A 383 3.76 22.97 -45.02
C VAL A 383 2.32 23.11 -45.51
N ASP A 384 1.51 22.06 -45.36
CA ASP A 384 0.12 22.10 -45.80
C ASP A 384 -0.73 23.10 -45.00
N GLN A 385 -1.99 23.32 -45.42
CA GLN A 385 -2.97 24.19 -44.77
C GLN A 385 -3.26 23.84 -43.28
N HIS A 386 -2.79 22.68 -42.80
CA HIS A 386 -2.95 22.19 -41.45
C HIS A 386 -1.64 22.12 -40.66
N GLY A 387 -0.52 22.64 -41.20
CA GLY A 387 0.75 22.62 -40.50
C GLY A 387 1.57 21.32 -40.68
N ARG A 388 1.24 20.47 -41.67
CA ARG A 388 1.92 19.18 -41.88
C ARG A 388 3.02 19.24 -42.93
N PRO A 389 4.23 18.71 -42.64
CA PRO A 389 5.31 18.59 -43.62
C PRO A 389 4.98 17.51 -44.69
N PRO A 390 5.70 17.50 -45.83
CA PRO A 390 5.50 16.51 -46.89
C PRO A 390 6.13 15.14 -46.58
N PHE A 391 6.33 14.80 -45.32
CA PHE A 391 6.92 13.53 -44.86
C PHE A 391 6.44 13.20 -43.43
N SER A 392 6.48 11.93 -43.04
CA SER A 392 6.05 11.51 -41.70
C SER A 392 7.17 11.72 -40.66
N LEU A 393 6.85 12.42 -39.57
CA LEU A 393 7.72 12.57 -38.40
C LEU A 393 7.41 11.56 -37.28
N ARG A 394 6.37 10.74 -37.45
CA ARG A 394 5.88 9.83 -36.42
C ARG A 394 6.92 8.74 -36.06
N PRO A 395 7.62 8.10 -37.01
CA PRO A 395 8.65 7.10 -36.69
C PRO A 395 9.81 7.71 -35.92
N LEU A 396 10.26 8.91 -36.33
CA LEU A 396 11.29 9.67 -35.62
C LEU A 396 10.87 9.99 -34.17
N PHE A 397 9.62 10.41 -33.96
CA PHE A 397 9.08 10.66 -32.62
C PHE A 397 9.10 9.40 -31.75
N VAL A 398 8.69 8.24 -32.28
CA VAL A 398 8.71 6.97 -31.54
C VAL A 398 10.14 6.60 -31.12
N CYS A 399 11.13 6.75 -32.01
CA CYS A 399 12.53 6.54 -31.68
C CYS A 399 13.03 7.56 -30.64
N PHE A 400 12.63 8.82 -30.69
CA PHE A 400 12.98 9.83 -29.68
C PHE A 400 12.39 9.55 -28.30
N VAL A 401 11.21 8.93 -28.23
CA VAL A 401 10.66 8.45 -26.95
C VAL A 401 11.59 7.40 -26.33
N PHE A 402 12.13 6.47 -27.12
CA PHE A 402 13.13 5.52 -26.63
C PHE A 402 14.40 6.22 -26.14
N GLN A 403 15.00 7.08 -26.98
CA GLN A 403 16.23 7.79 -26.65
C GLN A 403 16.10 8.63 -25.37
N SER A 404 15.00 9.37 -25.24
CA SER A 404 14.75 10.24 -24.08
C SER A 404 14.61 9.43 -22.79
N ASN A 405 13.87 8.32 -22.83
CA ASN A 405 13.71 7.45 -21.66
C ASN A 405 15.02 6.75 -21.28
N LEU A 406 15.86 6.38 -22.25
CA LEU A 406 17.18 5.81 -21.98
C LEU A 406 18.10 6.84 -21.31
N ILE A 407 18.16 8.08 -21.83
CA ILE A 407 18.94 9.17 -21.21
C ILE A 407 18.47 9.42 -19.78
N TRP A 408 17.16 9.60 -19.57
CA TRP A 408 16.63 9.85 -18.23
C TRP A 408 16.90 8.69 -17.26
N THR A 409 16.87 7.45 -17.74
CA THR A 409 17.20 6.27 -16.93
C THR A 409 18.68 6.25 -16.55
N ALA A 410 19.57 6.55 -17.49
CA ALA A 410 21.00 6.63 -17.26
C ALA A 410 21.38 7.78 -16.30
N GLU A 411 20.78 8.97 -16.44
CA GLU A 411 20.97 10.10 -15.52
C GLU A 411 20.46 9.79 -14.09
N ALA A 412 19.32 9.10 -13.98
CA ALA A 412 18.80 8.65 -12.70
C ALA A 412 19.72 7.61 -12.04
N LEU A 413 20.25 6.66 -12.81
CA LEU A 413 21.21 5.66 -12.34
C LEU A 413 22.54 6.31 -11.92
N GLN A 414 23.03 7.28 -12.68
CA GLN A 414 24.22 8.07 -12.34
C GLN A 414 24.03 8.76 -10.98
N THR A 415 22.85 9.33 -10.72
CA THR A 415 22.51 9.95 -9.43
C THR A 415 22.52 8.93 -8.29
N LEU A 416 21.93 7.75 -8.51
CA LEU A 416 21.94 6.65 -7.53
C LEU A 416 23.36 6.16 -7.23
N LEU A 417 24.16 5.87 -8.25
CA LEU A 417 25.54 5.41 -8.12
C LEU A 417 26.43 6.45 -7.45
N ARG A 418 26.23 7.74 -7.73
CA ARG A 418 26.97 8.83 -7.08
C ARG A 418 26.69 8.88 -5.57
N ILE A 419 25.43 8.76 -5.17
CA ILE A 419 25.04 8.76 -3.75
C ILE A 419 25.56 7.49 -3.06
N LEU A 420 25.46 6.33 -3.71
CA LEU A 420 25.98 5.06 -3.20
C LEU A 420 27.50 5.12 -2.99
N ASN A 421 28.25 5.58 -4.00
CA ASN A 421 29.70 5.75 -3.93
C ASN A 421 30.11 6.75 -2.82
N ALA A 422 29.41 7.88 -2.72
CA ALA A 422 29.65 8.87 -1.66
C ALA A 422 29.39 8.28 -0.26
N ALA A 423 28.33 7.46 -0.12
CA ALA A 423 28.00 6.80 1.13
C ALA A 423 29.07 5.74 1.52
N GLN A 424 29.54 4.94 0.56
CA GLN A 424 30.63 3.97 0.77
C GLN A 424 31.95 4.65 1.14
N LYS A 425 32.34 5.72 0.43
CA LYS A 425 33.53 6.53 0.75
C LYS A 425 33.49 7.12 2.15
N LYS A 426 32.34 7.66 2.55
CA LYS A 426 32.14 8.25 3.88
C LYS A 426 32.18 7.19 4.98
N ARG A 427 31.68 5.98 4.71
CA ARG A 427 31.54 4.91 5.70
C ARG A 427 32.28 3.66 5.26
N THR A 428 33.55 3.61 5.61
CA THR A 428 34.44 2.49 5.29
C THR A 428 34.27 1.27 6.20
N GLN A 429 33.46 1.36 7.26
CA GLN A 429 33.31 0.31 8.27
C GLN A 429 31.87 0.17 8.75
N ALA A 430 31.46 -1.08 9.04
CA ALA A 430 30.21 -1.36 9.73
C ALA A 430 30.24 -0.81 11.17
N GLN A 431 29.15 -0.14 11.56
CA GLN A 431 29.00 0.49 12.86
C GLN A 431 27.61 0.17 13.43
N LEU A 432 27.47 0.32 14.75
CA LEU A 432 26.17 0.27 15.42
C LEU A 432 25.50 1.64 15.30
N TRP A 433 24.32 1.65 14.70
CA TRP A 433 23.47 2.82 14.52
C TRP A 433 22.40 2.85 15.61
N PHE A 434 22.32 3.98 16.30
CA PHE A 434 21.33 4.23 17.33
C PHE A 434 20.05 4.85 16.74
N PRO A 435 18.87 4.54 17.30
CA PRO A 435 17.60 5.08 16.82
C PRO A 435 17.53 6.58 17.12
N LYS A 436 17.58 7.41 16.08
CA LYS A 436 17.47 8.88 16.18
C LYS A 436 16.01 9.38 16.12
N GLY A 437 15.05 8.50 15.82
CA GLY A 437 13.66 8.86 15.53
C GLY A 437 12.68 8.73 16.70
N LEU A 438 13.10 8.21 17.86
CA LEU A 438 12.19 7.95 18.98
C LEU A 438 11.54 9.23 19.51
N ASP A 439 12.30 10.32 19.61
CA ASP A 439 11.80 11.62 20.08
C ASP A 439 10.75 12.20 19.12
N ARG A 440 10.94 12.01 17.81
CA ARG A 440 9.98 12.47 16.79
C ARG A 440 8.69 11.67 16.81
N LEU A 441 8.75 10.39 17.16
CA LEU A 441 7.59 9.55 17.31
C LEU A 441 6.80 9.89 18.58
N PHE A 442 7.50 10.15 19.68
CA PHE A 442 6.86 10.68 20.89
C PHE A 442 6.20 12.03 20.60
N GLN A 443 6.89 12.94 19.91
CA GLN A 443 6.32 14.23 19.50
C GLN A 443 5.18 14.08 18.49
N SER A 444 5.23 13.13 17.56
CA SER A 444 4.16 12.89 16.61
C SER A 444 2.91 12.31 17.27
N PHE A 445 3.02 11.60 18.40
CA PHE A 445 1.85 11.28 19.22
C PHE A 445 1.16 12.51 19.82
N PHE A 446 1.89 13.60 20.08
CA PHE A 446 1.35 14.84 20.67
C PHE A 446 1.08 15.98 19.66
N SER A 447 1.64 15.92 18.45
CA SER A 447 1.45 16.94 17.41
C SER A 447 0.15 16.72 16.63
N GLU A 448 -0.59 17.77 16.30
CA GLU A 448 -1.78 17.69 15.43
C GLU A 448 -1.36 17.54 13.95
N GLY A 449 -1.96 16.59 13.22
CA GLY A 449 -1.92 16.56 11.74
C GLY A 449 -1.30 15.34 11.06
N ASP A 450 -0.26 14.70 11.61
CA ASP A 450 0.50 13.67 10.87
C ASP A 450 0.13 12.23 11.27
N VAL A 451 -0.13 11.29 10.34
CA VAL A 451 -0.45 9.88 10.70
C VAL A 451 0.74 9.25 11.43
N SER A 452 0.49 8.55 12.55
CA SER A 452 1.59 7.91 13.29
C SER A 452 2.20 6.82 12.41
N PRO A 453 3.54 6.77 12.22
CA PRO A 453 4.17 5.76 11.39
C PRO A 453 3.69 4.35 11.77
N LEU A 454 3.54 4.06 13.07
CA LEU A 454 3.11 2.76 13.60
C LEU A 454 1.76 2.27 13.08
N ASP A 455 0.91 3.16 12.57
CA ASP A 455 -0.42 2.84 12.04
C ASP A 455 -0.37 2.51 10.53
N GLU A 456 0.72 2.87 9.84
CA GLU A 456 0.89 2.74 8.38
C GLU A 456 1.34 1.34 7.93
N GLY A 457 1.74 0.47 8.87
CA GLY A 457 2.14 -0.93 8.63
C GLY A 457 1.09 -1.97 9.03
N LEU A 458 0.01 -1.56 9.68
CA LEU A 458 -1.18 -2.38 9.90
C LEU A 458 -2.08 -2.20 8.67
N PRO A 459 -2.74 -3.25 8.15
CA PRO A 459 -3.84 -3.02 7.20
C PRO A 459 -4.76 -2.01 7.86
N PRO A 460 -5.20 -0.93 7.17
CA PRO A 460 -6.00 0.10 7.79
C PRO A 460 -7.22 -0.57 8.40
N ILE A 461 -7.24 -0.70 9.73
CA ILE A 461 -8.33 -1.36 10.45
C ILE A 461 -9.62 -0.57 10.20
N VAL A 462 -9.47 0.70 9.82
CA VAL A 462 -10.50 1.53 9.23
C VAL A 462 -9.82 2.43 8.18
N PRO A 463 -10.17 2.37 6.89
CA PRO A 463 -9.79 3.41 5.95
C PRO A 463 -10.61 4.64 6.33
N PHE A 464 -10.01 5.51 7.15
CA PHE A 464 -10.42 6.90 7.11
C PHE A 464 -9.67 7.51 5.94
N PRO A 465 -10.35 8.21 5.02
CA PRO A 465 -9.64 9.03 4.06
C PRO A 465 -8.75 9.96 4.87
N THR A 466 -7.45 9.88 4.64
CA THR A 466 -6.48 10.90 5.04
C THR A 466 -6.68 12.17 4.19
N ASP A 467 -7.92 12.56 3.92
CA ASP A 467 -8.27 13.78 3.19
C ASP A 467 -8.13 15.04 4.06
N LYS A 468 -7.48 14.92 5.23
CA LYS A 468 -7.03 16.09 5.99
C LYS A 468 -5.70 16.59 5.46
N VAL A 469 -5.61 16.99 4.18
CA VAL A 469 -4.56 17.96 3.79
C VAL A 469 -5.03 19.05 2.81
N GLU A 470 -5.91 18.81 1.82
CA GLU A 470 -6.15 19.88 0.81
C GLU A 470 -7.61 20.19 0.46
N ASP A 471 -8.52 19.21 0.49
CA ASP A 471 -9.91 19.49 0.06
C ASP A 471 -10.69 20.31 1.09
N ASP A 472 -10.46 20.11 2.39
CA ASP A 472 -11.07 20.93 3.44
C ASP A 472 -10.61 22.40 3.39
N ALA A 473 -9.41 22.71 2.89
CA ALA A 473 -8.93 24.09 2.78
C ALA A 473 -9.57 24.84 1.60
N PHE A 474 -9.93 24.12 0.52
CA PHE A 474 -10.70 24.67 -0.59
C PHE A 474 -12.22 24.69 -0.31
N GLU A 475 -12.79 23.66 0.32
CA GLU A 475 -14.21 23.59 0.68
C GLU A 475 -14.57 24.52 1.84
N ASN A 476 -13.75 24.65 2.90
CA ASN A 476 -14.02 25.59 4.00
C ASN A 476 -13.90 27.06 3.55
N LYS A 477 -13.29 27.31 2.38
CA LYS A 477 -13.28 28.65 1.77
C LYS A 477 -14.60 28.99 1.08
N TYR A 478 -15.41 27.98 0.72
CA TYR A 478 -16.68 28.13 -0.01
C TYR A 478 -17.94 27.66 0.75
N LYS A 479 -17.83 27.13 1.98
CA LYS A 479 -18.99 26.97 2.89
C LYS A 479 -19.26 28.24 3.70
N LYS A 480 -19.63 29.32 3.01
CA LYS A 480 -20.43 30.39 3.61
C LYS A 480 -21.71 30.46 2.82
N ASP A 481 -22.81 30.00 3.41
CA ASP A 481 -24.15 30.33 2.92
C ASP A 481 -24.22 31.86 2.79
N PRO A 482 -24.31 32.43 1.57
CA PRO A 482 -24.21 33.87 1.37
C PRO A 482 -25.41 34.66 1.92
N ASP A 483 -26.38 33.98 2.54
CA ASP A 483 -27.64 34.58 3.03
C ASP A 483 -28.01 34.19 4.48
N SER A 484 -27.06 33.68 5.26
CA SER A 484 -27.28 33.38 6.67
C SER A 484 -26.78 34.51 7.58
N LEU A 485 -27.66 35.45 7.90
CA LEU A 485 -27.41 36.42 8.97
C LEU A 485 -27.27 35.69 10.32
N PRO A 486 -26.39 36.16 11.25
CA PRO A 486 -26.27 35.55 12.57
C PRO A 486 -27.63 35.57 13.29
N PRO A 487 -28.00 34.49 14.00
CA PRO A 487 -29.34 34.34 14.59
C PRO A 487 -29.60 35.43 15.64
N ALA A 488 -30.56 36.31 15.37
CA ALA A 488 -30.91 37.43 16.23
C ALA A 488 -31.93 37.04 17.32
N ASN A 489 -32.86 36.15 16.99
CA ASN A 489 -33.97 35.76 17.88
C ASN A 489 -33.72 34.44 18.62
N ILE A 490 -34.35 34.26 19.79
CA ILE A 490 -34.26 33.02 20.59
C ILE A 490 -34.72 31.79 19.78
N PHE A 491 -35.79 31.91 18.99
CA PHE A 491 -36.25 30.83 18.10
C PHE A 491 -35.24 30.49 17.00
N GLN A 492 -34.52 31.48 16.47
CA GLN A 492 -33.45 31.24 15.48
C GLN A 492 -32.24 30.57 16.11
N LYS A 493 -31.89 30.91 17.36
CA LYS A 493 -30.82 30.22 18.11
C LYS A 493 -31.17 28.76 18.41
N ILE A 494 -32.44 28.47 18.73
CA ILE A 494 -32.91 27.10 18.90
C ILE A 494 -32.88 26.35 17.55
N GLY A 495 -33.36 26.99 16.47
CA GLY A 495 -33.31 26.41 15.12
C GLY A 495 -31.89 26.11 14.65
N ASP A 496 -30.95 27.03 14.87
CA ASP A 496 -29.52 26.84 14.56
C ASP A 496 -28.92 25.71 15.42
N SER A 497 -29.27 25.63 16.71
CA SER A 497 -28.84 24.51 17.56
C SER A 497 -29.38 23.16 17.08
N ILE A 498 -30.64 23.08 16.64
CA ILE A 498 -31.24 21.86 16.07
C ILE A 498 -30.59 21.51 14.74
N HIS A 499 -30.33 22.51 13.90
CA HIS A 499 -29.68 22.33 12.61
C HIS A 499 -28.25 21.80 12.78
N ARG A 500 -27.45 22.40 13.67
CA ARG A 500 -26.11 21.90 14.01
C ARG A 500 -26.14 20.50 14.60
N PHE A 501 -27.13 20.19 15.44
CA PHE A 501 -27.31 18.85 15.97
C PHE A 501 -27.66 17.84 14.88
N HIS A 502 -28.52 18.21 13.92
CA HIS A 502 -28.84 17.38 12.76
C HIS A 502 -27.63 17.19 11.85
N GLN A 503 -26.86 18.24 11.58
CA GLN A 503 -25.61 18.16 10.83
C GLN A 503 -24.60 17.24 11.52
N TRP A 504 -24.47 17.34 12.85
CA TRP A 504 -23.61 16.46 13.64
C TRP A 504 -24.09 14.99 13.57
N LEU A 505 -25.40 14.73 13.63
CA LEU A 505 -25.94 13.38 13.45
C LEU A 505 -25.71 12.82 12.04
N ALA A 506 -25.79 13.68 11.02
CA ALA A 506 -25.56 13.32 9.62
C ALA A 506 -24.07 13.21 9.25
N GLU A 507 -23.16 13.65 10.14
CA GLU A 507 -21.73 13.53 9.94
C GLU A 507 -21.31 12.05 9.89
N ALA A 508 -20.49 11.68 8.91
CA ALA A 508 -20.01 10.30 8.73
C ALA A 508 -19.35 9.72 10.00
N ARG A 509 -18.67 10.57 10.78
CA ARG A 509 -18.03 10.23 12.06
C ARG A 509 -19.03 9.78 13.12
N THR A 510 -20.12 10.51 13.24
CA THR A 510 -21.20 10.21 14.19
C THR A 510 -21.98 8.97 13.77
N ILE A 511 -22.27 8.82 12.47
CA ILE A 511 -22.89 7.62 11.91
C ILE A 511 -22.04 6.38 12.21
N TYR A 512 -20.71 6.47 12.06
CA TYR A 512 -19.80 5.38 12.42
C TYR A 512 -19.91 5.01 13.91
N ALA A 513 -19.88 6.00 14.81
CA ALA A 513 -20.02 5.76 16.24
C ALA A 513 -21.36 5.08 16.60
N PHE A 514 -22.45 5.47 15.93
CA PHE A 514 -23.75 4.80 16.07
C PHE A 514 -23.73 3.37 15.55
N LYS A 515 -23.09 3.09 14.40
CA LYS A 515 -22.92 1.72 13.90
C LYS A 515 -22.19 0.84 14.92
N VAL A 516 -21.09 1.34 15.50
CA VAL A 516 -20.33 0.63 16.55
C VAL A 516 -21.22 0.34 17.76
N LEU A 517 -21.99 1.32 18.24
CA LEU A 517 -22.93 1.12 19.35
C LEU A 517 -23.97 0.04 19.04
N VAL A 518 -24.62 0.10 17.87
CA VAL A 518 -25.72 -0.82 17.50
C VAL A 518 -25.20 -2.25 17.40
N VAL A 519 -24.07 -2.46 16.72
CA VAL A 519 -23.45 -3.78 16.58
C VAL A 519 -22.99 -4.32 17.93
N THR A 520 -22.38 -3.47 18.78
CA THR A 520 -21.93 -3.86 20.12
C THR A 520 -23.10 -4.36 20.97
N ILE A 521 -24.19 -3.60 21.03
CA ILE A 521 -25.37 -3.99 21.81
C ILE A 521 -26.02 -5.25 21.25
N ALA A 522 -26.15 -5.36 19.91
CA ALA A 522 -26.73 -6.53 19.26
C ALA A 522 -25.95 -7.82 19.56
N LEU A 523 -24.62 -7.77 19.57
CA LEU A 523 -23.75 -8.93 19.87
C LEU A 523 -23.59 -9.19 21.38
N TRP A 524 -23.83 -8.18 22.21
CA TRP A 524 -23.81 -8.30 23.67
C TRP A 524 -25.10 -8.90 24.24
N LEU A 525 -26.27 -8.59 23.66
CA LEU A 525 -27.58 -9.07 24.15
C LEU A 525 -27.64 -10.59 24.38
N PRO A 526 -27.21 -11.46 23.44
CA PRO A 526 -27.22 -12.91 23.65
C PRO A 526 -26.39 -13.37 24.85
N GLN A 527 -25.36 -12.61 25.25
CA GLN A 527 -24.47 -12.94 26.38
C GLN A 527 -25.15 -12.74 27.73
N VAL A 528 -26.13 -11.84 27.81
CA VAL A 528 -26.77 -11.43 29.07
C VAL A 528 -28.24 -11.86 29.18
N ILE A 529 -28.74 -12.60 28.19
CA ILE A 529 -30.05 -13.26 28.25
C ILE A 529 -29.87 -14.68 28.77
N LYS A 530 -30.57 -15.04 29.85
CA LYS A 530 -30.42 -16.33 30.55
C LYS A 530 -30.47 -17.55 29.63
N HIS A 531 -31.37 -17.56 28.63
CA HIS A 531 -31.55 -18.69 27.73
C HIS A 531 -30.41 -18.84 26.70
N SER A 532 -29.75 -17.74 26.31
CA SER A 532 -28.71 -17.76 25.27
C SER A 532 -27.29 -17.63 25.83
N ALA A 533 -27.12 -17.16 27.07
CA ALA A 533 -25.83 -16.90 27.69
C ALA A 533 -24.89 -18.11 27.59
N TRP A 534 -25.37 -19.30 27.98
CA TRP A 534 -24.57 -20.52 27.93
C TRP A 534 -24.04 -20.82 26.53
N PHE A 535 -24.89 -20.72 25.51
CA PHE A 535 -24.50 -20.95 24.12
C PHE A 535 -23.41 -19.95 23.71
N THR A 536 -23.61 -18.66 24.05
CA THR A 536 -22.67 -17.62 23.68
C THR A 536 -21.31 -17.78 24.37
N TYR A 537 -21.23 -18.17 25.65
CA TYR A 537 -19.93 -18.40 26.29
C TYR A 537 -19.28 -19.71 25.86
N ARG A 538 -20.06 -20.77 25.60
CA ARG A 538 -19.55 -22.05 25.07
C ARG A 538 -18.87 -21.85 23.71
N GLU A 539 -19.51 -21.10 22.80
CA GLU A 539 -18.99 -20.82 21.46
C GLU A 539 -18.09 -19.57 21.42
N ARG A 540 -17.65 -19.08 22.58
CA ARG A 540 -16.73 -17.93 22.71
C ARG A 540 -17.22 -16.65 22.01
N GLY A 541 -18.51 -16.36 22.08
CA GLY A 541 -19.16 -15.22 21.43
C GLY A 541 -18.64 -13.83 21.83
N LEU A 542 -17.86 -13.72 22.92
CA LEU A 542 -17.07 -12.52 23.21
C LEU A 542 -16.10 -12.17 22.08
N TRP A 543 -15.46 -13.17 21.45
CA TRP A 543 -14.63 -12.95 20.28
C TRP A 543 -15.44 -12.45 19.10
N GLY A 544 -16.68 -12.93 18.93
CA GLY A 544 -17.60 -12.43 17.92
C GLY A 544 -17.93 -10.95 18.12
N LEU A 545 -18.13 -10.52 19.37
CA LEU A 545 -18.33 -9.11 19.71
C LEU A 545 -17.09 -8.25 19.38
N ILE A 546 -15.91 -8.67 19.82
CA ILE A 546 -14.65 -7.94 19.55
C ILE A 546 -14.39 -7.84 18.03
N MET A 547 -14.49 -8.96 17.31
CA MET A 547 -14.28 -8.97 15.86
C MET A 547 -15.37 -8.17 15.13
N GLY A 548 -16.61 -8.22 15.60
CA GLY A 548 -17.72 -7.42 15.05
C GLY A 548 -17.48 -5.92 15.16
N GLN A 549 -16.81 -5.45 16.22
CA GLN A 549 -16.42 -4.04 16.36
C GLN A 549 -15.17 -3.68 15.55
N LEU A 550 -14.18 -4.58 15.46
CA LEU A 550 -12.93 -4.36 14.73
C LEU A 550 -13.10 -4.40 13.20
N THR A 551 -14.19 -4.97 12.71
CA THR A 551 -14.54 -5.06 11.28
C THR A 551 -15.33 -3.87 10.76
N LEU A 552 -15.85 -3.01 11.64
CA LEU A 552 -16.67 -1.89 11.22
C LEU A 552 -15.80 -0.82 10.56
N ALA A 553 -16.19 -0.43 9.35
CA ALA A 553 -15.65 0.72 8.65
C ALA A 553 -16.66 1.86 8.52
N VAL A 554 -16.16 3.07 8.23
CA VAL A 554 -17.02 4.25 7.98
C VAL A 554 -17.88 3.99 6.74
N TYR A 555 -17.22 3.58 5.65
CA TYR A 555 -17.83 3.28 4.37
C TYR A 555 -18.17 1.80 4.21
N MET A 556 -19.25 1.54 3.47
CA MET A 556 -19.78 0.20 3.28
C MET A 556 -18.87 -0.68 2.40
N SER A 557 -18.19 -0.10 1.41
CA SER A 557 -17.25 -0.82 0.53
C SER A 557 -16.09 -1.43 1.31
N ASP A 558 -15.51 -0.63 2.22
CA ASP A 558 -14.37 -1.01 3.04
C ASP A 558 -14.77 -2.03 4.10
N GLN A 559 -15.99 -1.89 4.62
CA GLN A 559 -16.57 -2.84 5.55
C GLN A 559 -16.76 -4.22 4.89
N LEU A 560 -17.24 -4.27 3.64
CA LEU A 560 -17.42 -5.52 2.92
C LEU A 560 -16.09 -6.22 2.63
N SER A 561 -15.07 -5.48 2.18
CA SER A 561 -13.75 -6.07 1.93
C SER A 561 -13.11 -6.60 3.22
N ALA A 562 -13.22 -5.87 4.32
CA ALA A 562 -12.75 -6.30 5.64
C ALA A 562 -13.46 -7.57 6.13
N TYR A 563 -14.78 -7.67 5.95
CA TYR A 563 -15.52 -8.89 6.31
C TYR A 563 -15.09 -10.11 5.50
N VAL A 564 -14.86 -9.95 4.19
CA VAL A 564 -14.42 -11.06 3.32
C VAL A 564 -13.02 -11.54 3.74
N LEU A 565 -12.09 -10.62 4.00
CA LEU A 565 -10.75 -10.93 4.47
C LEU A 565 -10.75 -11.65 5.84
N GLN A 566 -11.59 -11.22 6.78
CA GLN A 566 -11.60 -11.84 8.11
C GLN A 566 -12.38 -13.16 8.17
N SER A 567 -13.48 -13.28 7.43
CA SER A 567 -14.26 -14.53 7.35
C SER A 567 -13.46 -15.65 6.69
N SER A 568 -12.69 -15.34 5.64
CA SER A 568 -11.81 -16.31 5.00
C SER A 568 -10.75 -16.86 5.96
N ASN A 569 -10.09 -16.00 6.73
CA ASN A 569 -9.14 -16.42 7.78
C ASN A 569 -9.80 -17.27 8.88
N GLY A 570 -11.00 -16.89 9.33
CA GLY A 570 -11.74 -17.62 10.36
C GLY A 570 -12.19 -19.01 9.92
N ILE A 571 -12.62 -19.16 8.67
CA ILE A 571 -12.99 -20.45 8.08
C ILE A 571 -11.75 -21.34 7.93
N LEU A 572 -10.63 -20.78 7.49
CA LEU A 572 -9.37 -21.51 7.33
C LEU A 572 -8.87 -22.08 8.66
N LEU A 573 -8.93 -21.29 9.73
CA LEU A 573 -8.55 -21.71 11.09
C LEU A 573 -9.47 -22.81 11.63
N ARG A 574 -10.77 -22.77 11.31
CA ARG A 574 -11.73 -23.80 11.72
C ARG A 574 -11.47 -25.11 10.97
N LEU A 575 -11.20 -25.04 9.67
CA LEU A 575 -10.80 -26.19 8.86
C LEU A 575 -9.49 -26.82 9.37
N LEU A 576 -8.49 -26.01 9.75
CA LEU A 576 -7.23 -26.49 10.32
C LEU A 576 -7.39 -27.12 11.71
N ARG A 577 -8.34 -26.63 12.52
CA ARG A 577 -8.68 -27.23 13.81
C ARG A 577 -9.33 -28.61 13.64
N ASP A 578 -10.19 -28.76 12.64
CA ASP A 578 -10.87 -30.03 12.36
C ASP A 578 -9.92 -31.09 11.74
N VAL A 579 -8.76 -30.68 11.19
CA VAL A 579 -7.70 -31.58 10.69
C VAL A 579 -6.79 -32.13 11.81
N ASN A 580 -6.72 -31.49 12.98
CA ASN A 580 -5.89 -31.93 14.12
C ASN A 580 -6.64 -32.78 15.17
N PHE A 581 -7.84 -33.27 14.84
CA PHE A 581 -8.56 -34.29 15.60
C PHE A 581 -8.90 -35.48 14.68
N VAL A 582 -7.86 -36.22 14.27
CA VAL A 582 -7.93 -37.63 13.87
C VAL A 582 -6.81 -38.38 14.58
#